data_AF-A0A1B7WDH8-F1
#
_entry.id   AF-A0A1B7WDH8-F1
#
_cell.length_a   1.000
_cell.length_b   1.000
_cell.length_c   1.000
_cell.angle_alpha   90.00
_cell.angle_beta   90.00
_cell.angle_gamma   90.00
#
_symmetry.space_group_name_H-M   'P 1'
#
loop_
_entity.id
_entity.type
_entity.pdbx_description
1 polymer ?
#
loop_
_entity_poly.entity_id
_entity_poly.type
_entity_poly.pdbx_seq_one_letter_code
_entity_poly.pdbx_strand_id
1 'polypeptide(L)'
;ESKNSSPFLDELNSRTKISVLNWSDYQTFIGVGTIRYITVKIGNQDGKGSNGTIAIKDLLKAEGYIWKPEVWPAWCRTYPAEGFSIPEYFDNANWISQAVGIEVRFYDDGENKSEVYRVNQGQYYLVNENEE
;
A
#
# COMPACT_ATOMS: atom_id res chain seq x y z
N GLU A 1 8.58 18.38 -55.00
CA GLU A 1 7.74 17.90 -53.88
C GLU A 1 7.55 19.05 -52.91
N SER A 2 6.39 19.70 -52.96
CA SER A 2 6.12 20.93 -52.20
C SER A 2 5.68 20.54 -50.80
N LYS A 3 6.52 20.81 -49.80
CA LYS A 3 6.15 20.65 -48.38
C LYS A 3 5.04 21.65 -48.06
N ASN A 4 3.79 21.21 -48.11
CA ASN A 4 2.64 21.96 -47.64
C ASN A 4 2.66 22.02 -46.11
N SER A 5 3.59 22.79 -45.55
CA SER A 5 3.54 23.16 -44.14
C SER A 5 2.44 24.20 -43.95
N SER A 6 1.57 23.96 -42.97
CA SER A 6 0.54 24.91 -42.59
C SER A 6 1.18 26.18 -42.04
N PRO A 7 0.69 27.39 -42.37
CA PRO A 7 1.20 28.65 -41.83
C PRO A 7 1.18 28.69 -40.30
N PHE A 8 0.28 27.94 -39.66
CA PHE A 8 0.26 27.75 -38.22
C PHE A 8 1.51 27.03 -37.69
N LEU A 9 1.99 25.99 -38.38
CA LEU A 9 3.17 25.24 -37.99
C LEU A 9 4.46 26.04 -38.22
N ASP A 10 4.52 26.86 -39.26
CA ASP A 10 5.65 27.75 -39.51
C ASP A 10 5.74 28.87 -38.46
N GLU A 11 4.60 29.43 -38.05
CA GLU A 11 4.54 30.42 -36.97
C GLU A 11 4.93 29.79 -35.61
N LEU A 12 4.47 28.57 -35.32
CA LEU A 12 4.81 27.87 -34.07
C LEU A 12 6.30 27.54 -33.98
N ASN A 13 6.89 27.03 -35.07
CA ASN A 13 8.31 26.70 -35.15
C ASN A 13 9.21 27.94 -35.13
N SER A 14 8.74 29.08 -35.66
CA SER A 14 9.52 30.33 -35.64
C SER A 14 9.56 31.01 -34.27
N ARG A 15 8.49 30.88 -33.46
CA ARG A 15 8.39 31.49 -32.13
C ARG A 15 9.03 30.68 -31.02
N THR A 16 9.11 29.37 -31.18
CA THR A 16 9.36 28.46 -30.07
C THR A 16 10.58 27.61 -30.42
N LYS A 17 11.74 27.93 -29.84
CA LYS A 17 12.79 26.90 -29.66
C LYS A 17 12.24 25.91 -28.64
N ILE A 18 11.39 24.99 -29.10
CA ILE A 18 10.93 23.87 -28.30
C ILE A 18 12.16 23.01 -28.06
N SER A 19 12.76 23.16 -26.88
CA SER A 19 13.76 22.22 -26.41
C SER A 19 13.12 20.85 -26.46
N VAL A 20 13.69 19.93 -27.23
CA VAL A 20 13.25 18.55 -27.24
C VAL A 20 13.40 18.05 -25.81
N LEU A 21 12.27 17.86 -25.13
CA LEU A 21 12.24 17.33 -23.79
C LEU A 21 12.77 15.90 -23.88
N ASN A 22 13.94 15.64 -23.31
CA ASN A 22 14.47 14.30 -23.26
C ASN A 22 13.76 13.57 -22.12
N TRP A 23 12.79 12.74 -22.47
CA TRP A 23 12.03 11.99 -21.48
C TRP A 23 12.91 11.08 -20.62
N SER A 24 14.13 10.76 -21.07
CA SER A 24 15.13 10.00 -20.29
C SER A 24 15.74 10.78 -19.13
N ASP A 25 15.73 12.13 -19.16
CA ASP A 25 16.20 12.97 -18.04
C ASP A 25 15.19 12.99 -16.87
N TYR A 26 13.95 12.57 -17.15
CA TYR A 26 12.93 12.36 -16.15
C TYR A 26 12.87 10.87 -15.86
N GLN A 27 13.34 10.47 -14.68
CA GLN A 27 13.37 9.07 -14.26
C GLN A 27 12.01 8.44 -14.50
N THR A 28 12.00 7.37 -15.30
CA THR A 28 10.79 6.68 -15.77
C THR A 28 9.91 6.41 -14.57
N PHE A 29 8.74 7.05 -14.55
CA PHE A 29 7.68 6.77 -13.59
C PHE A 29 7.53 5.26 -13.43
N ILE A 30 7.82 4.79 -12.21
CA ILE A 30 7.38 3.51 -11.65
C ILE A 30 7.46 2.33 -12.62
N GLY A 31 8.64 1.72 -12.68
CA GLY A 31 8.91 0.54 -13.49
C GLY A 31 7.89 -0.59 -13.27
N VAL A 32 7.62 -1.33 -14.35
CA VAL A 32 6.96 -2.64 -14.27
C VAL A 32 7.77 -3.51 -13.30
N GLY A 33 7.17 -3.86 -12.16
CA GLY A 33 7.83 -4.60 -11.07
C GLY A 33 8.14 -3.78 -9.81
N THR A 34 7.86 -2.47 -9.78
CA THR A 34 7.97 -1.66 -8.55
C THR A 34 6.67 -1.71 -7.76
N ILE A 35 6.73 -2.11 -6.48
CA ILE A 35 5.61 -2.07 -5.54
C ILE A 35 5.22 -0.60 -5.34
N ARG A 36 3.98 -0.26 -5.67
CA ARG A 36 3.35 1.06 -5.56
C ARG A 36 2.56 1.19 -4.27
N TYR A 37 1.87 0.13 -3.87
CA TYR A 37 1.00 0.13 -2.71
C TYR A 37 1.24 -1.11 -1.85
N ILE A 38 1.08 -0.90 -0.55
CA ILE A 38 1.06 -1.97 0.44
C ILE A 38 -0.37 -2.05 0.99
N THR A 39 -0.99 -3.20 0.82
CA THR A 39 -2.29 -3.49 1.41
C THR A 39 -2.08 -4.14 2.76
N VAL A 40 -2.51 -3.47 3.82
CA VAL A 40 -2.50 -4.01 5.17
C VAL A 40 -3.86 -4.64 5.45
N LYS A 41 -3.87 -5.93 5.76
CA LYS A 41 -5.06 -6.70 6.14
C LYS A 41 -4.97 -7.10 7.62
N ILE A 42 -5.97 -6.75 8.42
CA ILE A 42 -6.03 -7.03 9.87
C ILE A 42 -7.20 -7.98 10.14
N GLY A 43 -6.89 -9.20 10.57
CA GLY A 43 -7.87 -10.25 10.87
C GLY A 43 -7.65 -10.87 12.24
N ASN A 44 -8.52 -11.82 12.60
CA ASN A 44 -8.33 -12.59 13.83
C ASN A 44 -7.25 -13.67 13.62
N GLN A 45 -6.47 -13.95 14.66
CA GLN A 45 -5.58 -15.12 14.67
C GLN A 45 -6.41 -16.41 14.62
N ASP A 46 -5.96 -17.37 13.80
CA ASP A 46 -6.54 -18.70 13.79
C ASP A 46 -6.44 -19.36 15.17
N GLY A 47 -7.54 -19.98 15.63
CA GLY A 47 -7.61 -20.67 16.92
C GLY A 47 -7.82 -19.78 18.16
N LYS A 48 -7.75 -18.43 18.06
CA LYS A 48 -7.99 -17.51 19.20
C LYS A 48 -9.41 -16.94 19.28
N GLY A 49 -10.32 -17.39 18.42
CA GLY A 49 -11.71 -16.94 18.39
C GLY A 49 -11.92 -15.64 17.61
N SER A 50 -13.17 -15.25 17.39
CA SER A 50 -13.56 -14.14 16.51
C SER A 50 -13.49 -12.74 17.16
N ASN A 51 -13.05 -12.64 18.42
CA ASN A 51 -13.24 -11.44 19.23
C ASN A 51 -12.14 -10.38 19.09
N GLY A 52 -10.98 -10.70 18.50
CA GLY A 52 -9.83 -9.79 18.47
C GLY A 52 -10.13 -8.49 17.72
N THR A 53 -10.66 -8.59 16.51
CA THR A 53 -11.02 -7.43 15.67
C THR A 53 -12.32 -6.75 16.10
N ILE A 54 -13.17 -7.41 16.90
CA ILE A 54 -14.41 -6.82 17.40
C ILE A 54 -14.11 -5.70 18.38
N ALA A 55 -13.13 -5.89 19.27
CA ALA A 55 -12.76 -4.91 20.29
C ALA A 55 -12.18 -3.61 19.70
N ILE A 56 -11.50 -3.71 18.56
CA ILE A 56 -10.82 -2.57 17.91
C ILE A 56 -11.56 -2.05 16.66
N LYS A 57 -12.75 -2.57 16.37
CA LYS A 57 -13.52 -2.26 15.16
C LYS A 57 -13.70 -0.76 14.93
N ASP A 58 -14.10 -0.02 15.95
CA ASP A 58 -14.41 1.40 15.80
C ASP A 58 -13.14 2.24 15.60
N LEU A 59 -12.02 1.82 16.18
CA LEU A 59 -10.70 2.43 15.95
C LEU A 59 -10.22 2.19 14.52
N LEU A 60 -10.36 0.96 14.02
CA LEU A 60 -10.03 0.60 12.64
C LEU A 60 -10.85 1.42 11.64
N LYS A 61 -12.16 1.57 11.88
CA LYS A 61 -13.01 2.43 11.05
C LYS A 61 -12.58 3.90 11.09
N ALA A 62 -12.22 4.42 12.26
CA ALA A 62 -11.76 5.80 12.41
C ALA A 62 -10.45 6.05 11.64
N GLU A 63 -9.57 5.04 11.57
CA GLU A 63 -8.36 5.06 10.74
C GLU A 63 -8.62 4.76 9.25
N GLY A 64 -9.88 4.57 8.83
CA GLY A 64 -10.24 4.39 7.42
C GLY A 64 -10.05 2.97 6.89
N TYR A 65 -9.96 1.96 7.75
CA TYR A 65 -10.00 0.57 7.32
C TYR A 65 -11.42 0.17 6.87
N ILE A 66 -11.47 -0.69 5.86
CA ILE A 66 -12.73 -1.22 5.29
C ILE A 66 -12.81 -2.71 5.58
N TRP A 67 -13.92 -3.15 6.16
CA TRP A 67 -14.17 -4.57 6.40
C TRP A 67 -14.43 -5.31 5.08
N LYS A 68 -13.71 -6.43 4.87
CA LYS A 68 -13.88 -7.31 3.72
C LYS A 68 -14.17 -8.75 4.17
N PRO A 69 -15.37 -9.30 3.90
CA PRO A 69 -15.73 -10.67 4.25
C PRO A 69 -15.26 -11.67 3.16
N GLU A 70 -13.97 -11.71 2.89
CA GLU A 70 -13.34 -12.64 1.92
C GLU A 70 -13.02 -14.01 2.59
N VAL A 71 -12.21 -14.85 1.93
CA VAL A 71 -11.77 -16.16 2.47
C VAL A 71 -11.14 -16.04 3.86
N TRP A 72 -10.45 -14.93 4.11
CA TRP A 72 -9.98 -14.53 5.43
C TRP A 72 -10.60 -13.17 5.79
N PRO A 73 -11.66 -13.14 6.64
CA PRO A 73 -12.35 -11.91 6.98
C PRO A 73 -11.43 -10.92 7.69
N ALA A 74 -11.21 -9.76 7.08
CA ALA A 74 -10.21 -8.81 7.53
C ALA A 74 -10.61 -7.35 7.27
N TRP A 75 -10.03 -6.46 8.06
CA TRP A 75 -10.02 -5.02 7.84
C TRP A 75 -8.87 -4.66 6.92
N CYS A 76 -9.15 -3.98 5.81
CA CYS A 76 -8.17 -3.69 4.79
C CYS A 76 -7.97 -2.17 4.63
N ARG A 77 -6.71 -1.75 4.48
CA ARG A 77 -6.33 -0.39 4.10
C ARG A 77 -5.08 -0.42 3.23
N THR A 78 -5.05 0.44 2.22
CA THR A 78 -3.91 0.58 1.31
C THR A 78 -3.09 1.80 1.67
N TYR A 79 -1.77 1.67 1.57
CA TYR A 79 -0.79 2.72 1.79
C TYR A 79 0.13 2.83 0.58
N PRO A 80 0.66 4.01 0.24
CA PRO A 80 1.77 4.12 -0.69
C PRO A 80 2.96 3.32 -0.17
N ALA A 81 3.61 2.56 -1.05
CA ALA A 81 4.82 1.81 -0.68
C ALA A 81 6.04 2.73 -0.48
N GLU A 82 6.04 3.89 -1.16
CA GLU A 82 7.06 4.91 -0.99
C GLU A 82 7.04 5.47 0.44
N GLY A 83 8.15 5.31 1.16
CA GLY A 83 8.26 5.75 2.55
C GLY A 83 7.48 4.90 3.56
N PHE A 84 6.95 3.73 3.17
CA PHE A 84 6.28 2.84 4.10
C PHE A 84 7.29 2.06 4.96
N SER A 85 7.13 2.15 6.27
CA SER A 85 7.95 1.44 7.25
C SER A 85 7.04 0.69 8.22
N ILE A 86 7.25 -0.62 8.36
CA ILE A 86 6.46 -1.46 9.26
C ILE A 86 6.58 -1.01 10.73
N PRO A 87 7.78 -0.70 11.26
CA PRO A 87 7.92 -0.12 12.60
C PRO A 87 7.11 1.18 12.78
N GLU A 88 7.23 2.13 11.85
CA GLU A 88 6.50 3.40 11.94
C GLU A 88 4.99 3.20 11.81
N TYR A 89 4.56 2.22 11.02
CA TYR A 89 3.16 1.83 10.91
C TYR A 89 2.59 1.38 12.27
N PHE A 90 3.31 0.52 13.00
CA PHE A 90 2.88 0.05 14.31
C PHE A 90 2.95 1.14 15.39
N ASP A 91 3.95 2.02 15.35
CA ASP A 91 4.06 3.15 16.28
C ASP A 91 2.90 4.15 16.15
N ASN A 92 2.37 4.31 14.93
CA ASN A 92 1.24 5.21 14.64
C ASN A 92 -0.14 4.54 14.80
N ALA A 93 -0.21 3.24 15.10
CA ALA A 93 -1.46 2.50 15.17
C ALA A 93 -2.16 2.68 16.53
N ASN A 94 -3.28 3.42 16.57
CA ASN A 94 -3.97 3.72 17.83
C ASN A 94 -4.66 2.50 18.47
N TRP A 95 -4.95 1.48 17.66
CA TRP A 95 -5.63 0.26 18.08
C TRP A 95 -4.68 -0.79 18.67
N ILE A 96 -3.36 -0.68 18.48
CA ILE A 96 -2.40 -1.76 18.79
C ILE A 96 -2.43 -2.17 20.26
N SER A 97 -2.62 -1.20 21.18
CA SER A 97 -2.68 -1.41 22.63
C SER A 97 -3.93 -2.16 23.07
N GLN A 98 -5.04 -2.01 22.35
CA GLN A 98 -6.34 -2.64 22.65
C GLN A 98 -6.51 -3.97 21.90
N ALA A 99 -5.67 -4.24 20.91
CA ALA A 99 -5.77 -5.42 20.09
C ALA A 99 -5.23 -6.67 20.82
N VAL A 100 -6.01 -7.75 20.83
CA VAL A 100 -5.62 -9.03 21.42
C VAL A 100 -5.98 -10.14 20.45
N GLY A 101 -5.01 -11.00 20.11
CA GLY A 101 -5.26 -12.15 19.24
C GLY A 101 -5.59 -11.77 17.79
N ILE A 102 -5.00 -10.69 17.28
CA ILE A 102 -5.15 -10.30 15.87
C ILE A 102 -3.88 -10.59 15.08
N GLU A 103 -4.04 -10.71 13.78
CA GLU A 103 -2.96 -10.91 12.83
C GLU A 103 -3.01 -9.79 11.78
N VAL A 104 -1.85 -9.22 11.51
CA VAL A 104 -1.63 -8.16 10.53
C VAL A 104 -0.80 -8.73 9.40
N ARG A 105 -1.34 -8.69 8.19
CA ARG A 105 -0.69 -9.19 6.98
C ARG A 105 -0.43 -8.04 6.03
N PHE A 106 0.78 -7.97 5.52
CA PHE A 106 1.20 -6.99 4.52
C PHE A 106 1.24 -7.67 3.15
N TYR A 107 0.60 -7.06 2.16
CA TYR A 107 0.54 -7.54 0.79
C TYR A 107 1.03 -6.46 -0.16
N ASP A 108 1.77 -6.85 -1.20
CA ASP A 108 2.11 -5.96 -2.32
C ASP A 108 0.96 -5.82 -3.33
N ASP A 109 1.17 -5.01 -4.37
CA ASP A 109 0.20 -4.79 -5.45
C ASP A 109 -0.22 -6.06 -6.21
N GLY A 110 0.63 -7.09 -6.21
CA GLY A 110 0.36 -8.38 -6.83
C GLY A 110 -0.38 -9.35 -5.90
N GLU A 111 -0.84 -8.89 -4.74
CA GLU A 111 -1.36 -9.73 -3.65
C GLU A 111 -0.38 -10.79 -3.16
N ASN A 112 0.93 -10.60 -3.35
CA ASN A 112 1.92 -11.46 -2.72
C ASN A 112 2.05 -11.04 -1.26
N LYS A 113 1.92 -12.02 -0.37
CA LYS A 113 2.07 -11.83 1.08
C LYS A 113 3.54 -11.58 1.37
N SER A 114 3.87 -10.43 1.95
CA SER A 114 5.24 -10.09 2.30
C SER A 114 5.58 -10.58 3.70
N GLU A 115 4.82 -10.12 4.71
CA GLU A 115 5.12 -10.37 6.12
C GLU A 115 3.82 -10.53 6.93
N VAL A 116 3.88 -11.33 7.99
CA VAL A 116 2.75 -11.59 8.88
C VAL A 116 3.18 -11.31 10.32
N TYR A 117 2.41 -10.49 11.01
CA TYR A 117 2.66 -10.11 12.39
C TYR A 117 1.48 -10.49 13.26
N ARG A 118 1.77 -11.07 14.41
CA ARG A 118 0.76 -11.31 15.45
C ARG A 118 0.84 -10.21 16.49
N VAL A 119 -0.31 -9.62 16.82
CA VAL A 119 -0.40 -8.53 17.78
C VAL A 119 -1.19 -8.96 19.01
N ASN A 120 -0.62 -8.70 20.19
CA ASN A 120 -1.27 -8.89 21.49
C ASN A 120 -0.87 -7.76 22.44
N GLN A 121 -1.84 -6.94 22.87
CA GLN A 121 -1.71 -5.90 23.90
C GLN A 121 -0.53 -4.95 23.65
N GLY A 122 -0.45 -4.36 22.45
CA GLY A 122 0.60 -3.41 22.08
C GLY A 122 1.95 -4.04 21.72
N GLN A 123 2.08 -5.38 21.84
CA GLN A 123 3.26 -6.11 21.38
C GLN A 123 2.96 -6.77 20.04
N TYR A 124 3.91 -6.71 19.11
CA TYR A 124 3.82 -7.37 17.81
C TYR A 124 5.07 -8.24 17.57
N TYR A 125 4.88 -9.40 16.96
CA TYR A 125 5.98 -10.30 16.62
C TYR A 125 5.79 -10.85 15.21
N LEU A 126 6.91 -10.90 14.48
CA LEU A 126 6.96 -11.47 13.14
C LEU A 126 6.72 -12.99 13.23
N VAL A 127 5.81 -13.49 12.40
CA VAL A 127 5.58 -14.92 12.22
C VAL A 127 6.49 -15.38 11.10
N ASN A 128 7.58 -16.06 11.44
CA ASN A 128 8.40 -16.75 10.45
C ASN A 128 7.65 -18.01 10.01
N GLU A 129 7.47 -18.21 8.70
CA GLU A 129 6.84 -19.42 8.14
C GLU A 129 7.68 -20.71 8.34
N ASN A 130 8.74 -20.68 9.15
CA ASN A 130 9.72 -21.77 9.31
C ASN A 130 9.69 -22.45 10.69
N GLU A 131 8.61 -22.36 11.45
CA GLU A 131 8.39 -23.24 12.62
C GLU A 131 7.08 -24.03 12.44
N GLU A 132 7.19 -25.13 11.70
CA GLU A 132 6.44 -26.37 11.95
C GLU A 132 7.38 -27.42 12.55
#